data_AF-F3UAK1-F1
#
_entry.id   AF-F3UAK1-F1
#
_cell.length_a   1.000
_cell.length_b   1.000
_cell.length_c   1.000
_cell.angle_alpha   90.00
_cell.angle_beta   90.00
_cell.angle_gamma   90.00
#
_symmetry.space_group_name_H-M   'P 1'
#
loop_
_entity.id
_entity.type
_entity.pdbx_description
1 polymer ?
#
loop_
_entity_poly.entity_id
_entity_poly.type
_entity_poly.pdbx_seq_one_letter_code
_entity_poly.pdbx_strand_id
1 'polypeptide(L)'
;MKSVIFTIKSNQSLRIGEVLQAELFECYSVSAKDAGLKPSADSLISDFHSVQFGVKEKSSLGFRLSFDGQAYQVSVPDLATASDWTGALMFLKTLLILLDVTVCEHDGVAYDKDSILDFHFTDIFLSALSELTKEVKVHPIVEIMGVKRPIYINELYLGQIIHVPDEQLLNSYDQRLRFTQQLNAYYSE
;
A
#
# COMPACT_ATOMS: atom_id res chain seq x y z
N MET A 1 3.73 0.22 -12.96
CA MET A 1 2.62 0.26 -12.00
C MET A 1 2.37 1.70 -11.62
N LYS A 2 1.11 2.12 -11.67
CA LYS A 2 0.71 3.47 -11.26
C LYS A 2 0.39 3.45 -9.76
N SER A 3 0.16 4.62 -9.19
CA SER A 3 -0.29 4.71 -7.81
C SER A 3 -1.30 5.84 -7.69
N VAL A 4 -2.25 5.64 -6.79
CA VAL A 4 -3.19 6.64 -6.35
C VAL A 4 -2.54 7.40 -5.21
N ILE A 5 -2.50 8.72 -5.32
CA ILE A 5 -1.78 9.59 -4.37
C ILE A 5 -2.78 10.48 -3.67
N PHE A 6 -2.79 10.40 -2.35
CA PHE A 6 -3.50 11.32 -1.46
C PHE A 6 -2.50 12.29 -0.83
N THR A 7 -2.82 13.57 -0.82
CA THR A 7 -1.96 14.63 -0.29
C THR A 7 -2.60 15.26 0.94
N ILE A 8 -1.83 15.38 2.03
CA ILE A 8 -2.23 16.10 3.25
C ILE A 8 -1.24 17.22 3.48
N LYS A 9 -1.71 18.47 3.49
CA LYS A 9 -0.86 19.63 3.78
C LYS A 9 -0.67 19.75 5.29
N SER A 10 0.57 19.63 5.73
CA SER A 10 0.97 19.83 7.12
C SER A 10 2.48 20.01 7.17
N ASN A 11 2.96 20.85 8.08
CA ASN A 11 4.39 21.00 8.36
C ASN A 11 4.83 20.23 9.63
N GLN A 12 3.89 19.55 10.30
CA GLN A 12 4.19 18.75 11.48
C GLN A 12 5.00 17.52 11.07
N SER A 13 6.15 17.31 11.72
CA SER A 13 6.99 16.14 11.49
C SER A 13 6.58 15.01 12.43
N LEU A 14 6.18 13.88 11.85
CA LEU A 14 5.83 12.67 12.58
C LEU A 14 6.98 11.66 12.55
N ARG A 15 7.05 10.84 13.58
CA ARG A 15 7.89 9.65 13.66
C ARG A 15 7.14 8.42 13.17
N ILE A 16 7.89 7.40 12.75
CA ILE A 16 7.32 6.10 12.34
C ILE A 16 6.41 5.53 13.43
N GLY A 17 6.83 5.57 14.70
CA GLY A 17 6.09 4.99 15.82
C GLY A 17 4.72 5.63 16.06
N GLU A 18 4.57 6.93 15.77
CA GLU A 18 3.31 7.67 15.98
C GLU A 18 2.19 7.19 15.04
N VAL A 19 2.57 6.70 13.85
CA VAL A 19 1.60 6.25 12.84
C VAL A 19 1.32 4.74 12.88
N LEU A 20 1.94 3.98 13.80
CA LEU A 20 1.72 2.52 13.90
C LEU A 20 0.37 2.13 14.53
N GLN A 21 -0.35 3.05 15.17
CA GLN A 21 -1.71 2.85 15.73
C GLN A 21 -1.84 1.56 16.58
N ALA A 22 -1.19 1.51 17.74
CA ALA A 22 -1.25 0.34 18.63
C ALA A 22 -0.93 -1.00 17.89
N GLU A 23 0.06 -0.97 16.99
CA GLU A 23 0.50 -2.08 16.15
C GLU A 23 -0.51 -2.61 15.12
N LEU A 24 -1.56 -1.85 14.79
CA LEU A 24 -2.42 -2.18 13.65
C LEU A 24 -1.61 -2.14 12.34
N PHE A 25 -0.74 -1.13 12.21
CA PHE A 25 0.14 -0.97 11.08
C PHE A 25 1.55 -1.46 11.38
N GLU A 26 2.21 -1.94 10.34
CA GLU A 26 3.60 -2.38 10.37
C GLU A 26 4.42 -1.55 9.38
N CYS A 27 5.62 -1.15 9.77
CA CYS A 27 6.61 -0.57 8.87
C CYS A 27 7.41 -1.71 8.23
N TYR A 28 7.16 -1.99 6.95
CA TYR A 28 7.78 -3.10 6.22
C TYR A 28 9.14 -2.76 5.64
N SER A 29 9.30 -1.57 5.08
CA SER A 29 10.55 -1.13 4.47
C SER A 29 10.64 0.39 4.40
N VAL A 30 11.84 0.90 4.13
CA VAL A 30 12.08 2.32 3.87
C VAL A 30 12.90 2.51 2.61
N SER A 31 12.64 3.60 1.90
CA SER A 31 13.55 4.12 0.88
C SER A 31 14.48 5.12 1.54
N ALA A 32 15.65 4.68 1.99
CA ALA A 32 16.57 5.54 2.73
C ALA A 32 17.21 6.63 1.83
N LYS A 33 17.40 7.82 2.40
CA LYS A 33 18.21 8.90 1.79
C LYS A 33 19.71 8.64 1.96
N ASP A 34 20.06 7.91 3.02
CA ASP A 34 21.41 7.52 3.40
C ASP A 34 21.43 6.00 3.67
N ALA A 35 22.37 5.29 3.06
CA ALA A 35 22.51 3.83 3.18
C ALA A 35 22.77 3.34 4.61
N GLY A 36 23.23 4.21 5.52
CA GLY A 36 23.49 3.85 6.93
C GLY A 36 22.25 3.89 7.83
N LEU A 37 21.14 4.49 7.39
CA LEU A 37 19.99 4.77 8.24
C LEU A 37 19.08 3.54 8.37
N LYS A 38 19.02 2.95 9.57
CA LYS A 38 18.07 1.88 9.90
C LYS A 38 16.79 2.50 10.48
N PRO A 39 15.60 2.12 9.98
CA PRO A 39 14.35 2.65 10.53
C PRO A 39 14.09 2.11 11.93
N SER A 40 13.60 2.98 12.80
CA SER A 40 13.04 2.63 14.11
C SER A 40 11.76 3.43 14.36
N ALA A 41 11.02 3.08 15.41
CA ALA A 41 9.85 3.84 15.83
C ALA A 41 10.16 5.32 16.12
N ASP A 42 11.41 5.63 16.50
CA ASP A 42 11.84 6.99 16.78
C ASP A 42 12.30 7.76 15.53
N SER A 43 12.51 7.10 14.39
CA SER A 43 12.93 7.80 13.17
C SER A 43 11.83 8.72 12.65
N LEU A 44 12.20 9.91 12.15
CA LEU A 44 11.23 10.80 11.51
C LEU A 44 10.88 10.26 10.12
N ILE A 45 9.63 10.46 9.69
CA ILE A 45 9.24 10.12 8.32
C ILE A 45 10.10 10.89 7.30
N SER A 46 10.49 12.13 7.62
CA SER A 46 11.35 12.98 6.78
C SER A 46 12.78 12.44 6.59
N ASP A 47 13.23 11.50 7.42
CA ASP A 47 14.58 10.94 7.30
C ASP A 47 14.70 10.00 6.07
N PHE A 48 13.57 9.58 5.51
CA PHE A 48 13.47 8.69 4.36
C PHE A 48 12.87 9.41 3.14
N HIS A 49 13.11 8.89 1.93
CA HIS A 49 12.35 9.31 0.75
C HIS A 49 10.90 8.85 0.85
N SER A 50 10.69 7.65 1.39
CA SER A 50 9.37 7.13 1.75
C SER A 50 9.51 5.97 2.74
N VAL A 51 8.43 5.71 3.47
CA VAL A 51 8.26 4.58 4.38
C VAL A 51 7.12 3.72 3.87
N GLN A 52 7.32 2.42 3.73
CA GLN A 52 6.29 1.48 3.31
C GLN A 52 5.59 0.91 4.54
N PHE A 53 4.28 1.17 4.62
CA PHE A 53 3.40 0.65 5.65
C PHE A 53 2.44 -0.37 5.07
N GLY A 54 1.85 -1.18 5.95
CA GLY A 54 0.72 -2.03 5.64
C GLY A 54 0.05 -2.52 6.90
N VAL A 55 -1.10 -3.18 6.74
CA VAL A 55 -1.80 -3.82 7.86
C VAL A 55 -1.04 -5.10 8.22
N LYS A 56 -0.64 -5.21 9.49
CA LYS A 56 0.11 -6.34 10.02
C LYS A 56 -0.54 -7.66 9.61
N GLU A 57 0.26 -8.58 9.05
CA GLU A 57 -0.14 -9.92 8.57
C GLU A 57 -1.19 -9.98 7.44
N LYS A 58 -1.74 -8.85 7.00
CA LYS A 58 -2.77 -8.79 5.95
C LYS A 58 -2.26 -8.20 4.65
N SER A 59 -1.42 -7.19 4.73
CA SER A 59 -0.96 -6.45 3.57
C SER A 59 -0.10 -7.30 2.65
N SER A 60 -0.29 -7.10 1.34
CA SER A 60 0.51 -7.76 0.31
C SER A 60 1.45 -6.80 -0.40
N LEU A 61 0.94 -5.62 -0.80
CA LEU A 61 1.74 -4.55 -1.42
C LEU A 61 1.92 -3.37 -0.47
N GLY A 62 1.03 -3.18 0.48
CA GLY A 62 1.02 -2.03 1.39
C GLY A 62 0.81 -0.72 0.65
N PHE A 63 1.28 0.37 1.26
CA PHE A 63 1.24 1.73 0.73
C PHE A 63 2.47 2.50 1.22
N ARG A 64 2.85 3.57 0.52
CA ARG A 64 4.01 4.39 0.88
C ARG A 64 3.59 5.74 1.43
N LEU A 65 4.21 6.14 2.53
CA LEU A 65 4.14 7.50 3.06
C LEU A 65 5.44 8.23 2.75
N SER A 66 5.35 9.40 2.13
CA SER A 66 6.46 10.34 2.01
C SER A 66 6.10 11.68 2.64
N PHE A 67 7.12 12.44 3.03
CA PHE A 67 6.97 13.78 3.60
C PHE A 67 8.09 14.68 3.09
N ASP A 68 7.74 15.82 2.53
CA ASP A 68 8.68 16.79 1.96
C ASP A 68 8.94 18.01 2.86
N GLY A 69 8.34 18.04 4.04
CA GLY A 69 8.39 19.18 4.98
C GLY A 69 7.17 20.11 4.91
N GLN A 70 6.32 19.97 3.89
CA GLN A 70 5.12 20.79 3.68
C GLN A 70 3.86 19.96 3.46
N ALA A 71 4.01 18.74 2.94
CA ALA A 71 2.91 17.82 2.72
C ALA A 71 3.33 16.36 2.88
N TYR A 72 2.42 15.58 3.43
CA TYR A 72 2.46 14.12 3.37
C TYR A 72 1.80 13.64 2.09
N GLN A 73 2.39 12.62 1.47
CA GLN A 73 1.79 11.89 0.36
C GLN A 73 1.66 10.41 0.72
N VAL A 74 0.43 9.90 0.65
CA VAL A 74 0.14 8.47 0.75
C VAL A 74 -0.08 7.95 -0.65
N SER A 75 0.83 7.08 -1.10
CA SER A 75 0.81 6.45 -2.41
C SER A 75 0.39 5.00 -2.29
N VAL A 76 -0.76 4.65 -2.85
CA VAL A 76 -1.31 3.28 -2.86
C VAL A 76 -1.14 2.70 -4.27
N PRO A 77 -0.47 1.55 -4.45
CA PRO A 77 -0.38 0.90 -5.75
C PRO A 77 -1.76 0.62 -6.35
N ASP A 78 -1.91 0.80 -7.66
CA ASP A 78 -3.14 0.50 -8.40
C ASP A 78 -3.57 -0.98 -8.30
N LEU A 79 -2.57 -1.87 -8.18
CA LEU A 79 -2.73 -3.31 -7.93
C LEU A 79 -2.79 -3.69 -6.45
N ALA A 80 -2.89 -2.72 -5.52
CA ALA A 80 -3.02 -3.02 -4.09
C ALA A 80 -4.23 -3.91 -3.82
N THR A 81 -4.09 -4.82 -2.86
CA THR A 81 -5.18 -5.74 -2.47
C THR A 81 -6.30 -5.00 -1.74
N ALA A 82 -7.47 -5.61 -1.61
CA ALA A 82 -8.57 -5.03 -0.82
C ALA A 82 -8.14 -4.76 0.64
N SER A 83 -7.29 -5.62 1.23
CA SER A 83 -6.71 -5.41 2.55
C SER A 83 -5.78 -4.20 2.59
N ASP A 84 -4.94 -4.01 1.57
CA ASP A 84 -4.03 -2.86 1.44
C ASP A 84 -4.82 -1.55 1.31
N TRP A 85 -5.84 -1.53 0.45
CA TRP A 85 -6.72 -0.37 0.26
C TRP A 85 -7.45 0.02 1.53
N THR A 86 -8.11 -0.94 2.18
CA THR A 86 -8.81 -0.70 3.45
C THR A 86 -7.83 -0.16 4.50
N GLY A 87 -6.63 -0.74 4.58
CA GLY A 87 -5.56 -0.27 5.45
C GLY A 87 -5.12 1.16 5.16
N ALA A 88 -4.91 1.50 3.89
CA ALA A 88 -4.49 2.83 3.47
C ALA A 88 -5.54 3.90 3.78
N LEU A 89 -6.83 3.61 3.57
CA LEU A 89 -7.93 4.55 3.89
C LEU A 89 -8.06 4.78 5.41
N MET A 90 -7.93 3.70 6.21
CA MET A 90 -7.87 3.82 7.67
C MET A 90 -6.61 4.59 8.14
N PHE A 91 -5.49 4.39 7.47
CA PHE A 91 -4.24 5.12 7.73
C PHE A 91 -4.38 6.61 7.41
N LEU A 92 -5.02 6.96 6.30
CA LEU A 92 -5.32 8.35 5.94
C LEU A 92 -6.21 9.02 6.98
N LYS A 93 -7.29 8.36 7.40
CA LYS A 93 -8.14 8.84 8.51
C LYS A 93 -7.33 9.11 9.78
N THR A 94 -6.46 8.18 10.14
CA THR A 94 -5.55 8.32 11.28
C THR A 94 -4.64 9.53 11.12
N LEU A 95 -4.04 9.68 9.95
CA LEU A 95 -3.06 10.72 9.68
C LEU A 95 -3.69 12.11 9.77
N LEU A 96 -4.93 12.27 9.29
CA LEU A 96 -5.72 13.49 9.48
C LEU A 96 -5.90 13.84 10.97
N ILE A 97 -6.20 12.84 11.81
CA ILE A 97 -6.35 13.03 13.26
C ILE A 97 -5.03 13.40 13.93
N LEU A 98 -3.93 12.70 13.61
CA LEU A 98 -2.62 12.94 14.21
C LEU A 98 -2.03 14.31 13.86
N LEU A 99 -2.32 14.80 12.66
CA LEU A 99 -1.84 16.08 12.15
C LEU A 99 -2.78 17.25 12.48
N ASP A 100 -3.95 16.98 13.09
CA ASP A 100 -5.03 17.96 13.31
C ASP A 100 -5.43 18.71 12.02
N VAL A 101 -5.53 17.96 10.91
CA VAL A 101 -5.91 18.47 9.58
C VAL A 101 -7.29 17.93 9.19
N THR A 102 -8.10 18.76 8.55
CA THR A 102 -9.49 18.41 8.22
C THR A 102 -9.64 17.52 6.99
N VAL A 103 -8.77 17.67 5.99
CA VAL A 103 -8.92 16.99 4.69
C VAL A 103 -7.61 16.52 4.09
N CYS A 104 -7.69 15.42 3.32
CA CYS A 104 -6.71 15.03 2.33
C CYS A 104 -7.28 15.25 0.92
N GLU A 105 -6.43 15.47 -0.08
CA GLU A 105 -6.84 15.68 -1.47
C GLU A 105 -6.33 14.54 -2.38
N HIS A 106 -7.20 14.07 -3.27
CA HIS A 106 -6.83 13.21 -4.40
C HIS A 106 -7.58 13.68 -5.64
N ASP A 107 -6.84 13.94 -6.73
CA ASP A 107 -7.38 14.35 -8.03
C ASP A 107 -8.37 15.52 -7.96
N GLY A 108 -8.03 16.55 -7.15
CA GLY A 108 -8.86 17.73 -6.94
C GLY A 108 -10.10 17.52 -6.05
N VAL A 109 -10.30 16.31 -5.52
CA VAL A 109 -11.37 15.99 -4.57
C VAL A 109 -10.82 15.95 -3.15
N ALA A 110 -11.46 16.69 -2.24
CA ALA A 110 -11.13 16.70 -0.82
C ALA A 110 -11.96 15.67 -0.06
N TYR A 111 -11.31 14.92 0.83
CA TYR A 111 -11.92 13.92 1.70
C TYR A 111 -11.56 14.26 3.14
N ASP A 112 -12.56 14.28 4.02
CA ASP A 112 -12.36 14.35 5.46
C ASP A 112 -12.17 12.95 6.08
N LYS A 113 -12.00 12.91 7.40
CA LYS A 113 -11.78 11.67 8.17
C LYS A 113 -12.90 10.62 8.04
N ASP A 114 -14.09 11.01 7.60
CA ASP A 114 -15.24 10.10 7.49
C ASP A 114 -15.46 9.72 6.02
N SER A 115 -15.51 10.71 5.12
CA SER A 115 -15.67 10.50 3.67
C SER A 115 -14.49 9.79 3.01
N ILE A 116 -13.28 9.84 3.57
CA ILE A 116 -12.14 9.08 3.02
C ILE A 116 -12.37 7.56 3.05
N LEU A 117 -13.19 7.08 4.00
CA LEU A 117 -13.49 5.65 4.11
C LEU A 117 -14.44 5.16 3.01
N ASP A 118 -15.14 6.07 2.34
CA ASP A 118 -16.07 5.77 1.24
C ASP A 118 -15.38 5.80 -0.14
N PHE A 119 -14.06 5.98 -0.19
CA PHE A 119 -13.31 6.01 -1.45
C PHE A 119 -13.42 4.68 -2.22
N HIS A 120 -13.99 4.75 -3.43
CA HIS A 120 -14.21 3.58 -4.28
C HIS A 120 -13.00 3.26 -5.16
N PHE A 121 -12.21 2.26 -4.76
CA PHE A 121 -11.00 1.83 -5.47
C PHE A 121 -11.24 0.73 -6.53
N THR A 122 -12.44 0.14 -6.61
CA THR A 122 -12.70 -1.06 -7.44
C THR A 122 -12.40 -0.84 -8.91
N ASP A 123 -12.82 0.28 -9.49
CA ASP A 123 -12.58 0.57 -10.91
C ASP A 123 -11.09 0.76 -11.22
N ILE A 124 -10.34 1.35 -10.29
CA ILE A 124 -8.88 1.52 -10.38
C ILE A 124 -8.21 0.15 -10.43
N PHE A 125 -8.58 -0.74 -9.50
CA PHE A 125 -8.08 -2.10 -9.44
C PHE A 125 -8.41 -2.89 -10.72
N LEU A 126 -9.65 -2.84 -11.20
CA LEU A 126 -10.07 -3.57 -12.40
C LEU A 126 -9.33 -3.08 -13.66
N SER A 127 -9.13 -1.76 -13.78
CA SER A 127 -8.32 -1.19 -14.86
C SER A 127 -6.87 -1.67 -14.80
N ALA A 128 -6.25 -1.64 -13.62
CA ALA A 128 -4.87 -2.09 -13.43
C ALA A 128 -4.71 -3.61 -13.68
N LEU A 129 -5.70 -4.41 -13.28
CA LEU A 129 -5.72 -5.85 -13.55
C LEU A 129 -5.86 -6.17 -15.04
N SER A 130 -6.65 -5.38 -15.76
CA SER A 130 -6.77 -5.46 -17.22
C SER A 130 -5.46 -5.11 -17.92
N GLU A 131 -4.76 -4.07 -17.45
CA GLU A 131 -3.41 -3.72 -17.92
C GLU A 131 -2.43 -4.87 -17.64
N LEU A 132 -2.42 -5.44 -16.43
CA LEU A 132 -1.58 -6.58 -16.07
C LEU A 132 -1.84 -7.81 -16.94
N THR A 133 -3.11 -8.08 -17.27
CA THR A 133 -3.49 -9.21 -18.16
C THR A 133 -2.93 -9.04 -19.57
N LYS A 134 -2.83 -7.82 -20.08
CA LYS A 134 -2.18 -7.53 -21.37
C LYS A 134 -0.67 -7.67 -21.24
N GLU A 135 -0.11 -7.20 -20.13
CA GLU A 135 1.33 -7.20 -19.88
C GLU A 135 1.90 -8.63 -19.81
N VAL A 136 1.26 -9.54 -19.09
CA VAL A 136 1.75 -10.94 -18.96
C VAL A 136 1.72 -11.73 -20.27
N LYS A 137 0.98 -11.26 -21.28
CA LYS A 137 0.97 -11.86 -22.63
C LYS A 137 2.17 -11.43 -23.46
N VAL A 138 2.76 -10.28 -23.15
CA VAL A 138 3.94 -9.73 -23.83
C VAL A 138 5.21 -10.11 -23.07
N HIS A 139 5.16 -10.02 -21.75
CA HIS A 139 6.27 -10.33 -20.85
C HIS A 139 5.98 -11.61 -20.06
N PRO A 140 6.80 -12.67 -20.20
CA PRO A 140 6.49 -13.99 -19.64
C PRO A 140 6.40 -14.00 -18.11
N ILE A 141 7.06 -13.03 -17.45
CA ILE A 141 7.00 -12.82 -16.00
C ILE A 141 7.00 -11.31 -15.75
N VAL A 142 6.02 -10.85 -14.97
CA VAL A 142 5.93 -9.48 -14.44
C VAL A 142 6.27 -9.52 -12.96
N GLU A 143 7.23 -8.70 -12.54
CA GLU A 143 7.60 -8.55 -11.13
C GLU A 143 6.83 -7.41 -10.46
N ILE A 144 6.24 -7.70 -9.30
CA ILE A 144 5.58 -6.72 -8.42
C ILE A 144 6.26 -6.71 -7.07
N MET A 145 6.60 -5.53 -6.57
CA MET A 145 7.22 -5.39 -5.25
C MET A 145 6.17 -5.55 -4.13
N GLY A 146 6.19 -6.69 -3.43
CA GLY A 146 5.40 -6.91 -2.23
C GLY A 146 6.04 -6.34 -0.95
N VAL A 147 5.32 -6.40 0.16
CA VAL A 147 5.78 -5.89 1.47
C VAL A 147 6.96 -6.67 2.06
N LYS A 148 7.03 -7.99 1.81
CA LYS A 148 8.07 -8.88 2.34
C LYS A 148 9.02 -9.40 1.26
N ARG A 149 8.51 -9.56 0.03
CA ARG A 149 9.27 -10.10 -1.10
C ARG A 149 8.62 -9.74 -2.44
N PRO A 150 9.40 -9.75 -3.55
CA PRO A 150 8.82 -9.66 -4.89
C PRO A 150 7.79 -10.77 -5.15
N ILE A 151 6.78 -10.43 -5.94
CA ILE A 151 5.74 -11.32 -6.45
C ILE A 151 5.95 -11.43 -7.95
N TYR A 152 6.20 -12.64 -8.43
CA TYR A 152 6.38 -12.91 -9.85
C TYR A 152 5.07 -13.45 -10.42
N ILE A 153 4.48 -12.70 -11.35
CA ILE A 153 3.20 -13.01 -11.98
C ILE A 153 3.46 -13.43 -13.42
N ASN A 154 3.10 -14.67 -13.75
CA ASN A 154 3.00 -15.14 -15.13
C ASN A 154 1.53 -15.40 -15.49
N GLU A 155 1.27 -15.74 -16.76
CA GLU A 155 -0.09 -15.99 -17.25
C GLU A 155 -0.82 -17.10 -16.48
N LEU A 156 -0.12 -18.18 -16.11
CA LEU A 156 -0.71 -19.29 -15.35
C LEU A 156 -1.15 -18.84 -13.95
N TYR A 157 -0.27 -18.14 -13.23
CA TYR A 157 -0.56 -17.63 -11.89
C TYR A 157 -1.70 -16.60 -11.93
N LEU A 158 -1.68 -15.68 -12.91
CA LEU A 158 -2.75 -14.71 -13.09
C LEU A 158 -4.08 -15.40 -13.42
N GLY A 159 -4.07 -16.42 -14.28
CA GLY A 159 -5.25 -17.22 -14.61
C GLY A 159 -5.92 -17.86 -13.38
N GLN A 160 -5.14 -18.26 -12.38
CA GLN A 160 -5.70 -18.77 -11.12
C GLN A 160 -6.41 -17.69 -10.30
N ILE A 161 -6.03 -16.42 -10.47
CA ILE A 161 -6.63 -15.28 -9.79
C ILE A 161 -7.91 -14.83 -10.51
N ILE A 162 -7.86 -14.71 -11.85
CA ILE A 162 -8.90 -14.03 -12.64
C ILE A 162 -9.97 -14.96 -13.22
N HIS A 163 -9.75 -16.28 -13.31
CA HIS A 163 -10.78 -17.23 -13.76
C HIS A 163 -11.72 -17.65 -12.60
N VAL A 164 -12.31 -16.66 -11.95
CA VAL A 164 -13.31 -16.81 -10.88
C VAL A 164 -14.51 -15.91 -11.22
N PRO A 165 -15.68 -16.14 -10.62
CA PRO A 165 -16.80 -15.19 -10.74
C PRO A 165 -16.39 -13.78 -10.29
N ASP A 166 -16.95 -12.74 -10.93
CA ASP A 166 -16.58 -11.34 -10.69
C ASP A 166 -16.70 -10.94 -9.21
N GLU A 167 -17.73 -11.43 -8.51
CA GLU A 167 -17.95 -11.18 -7.09
C GLU A 167 -16.86 -11.80 -6.17
N GLN A 168 -16.08 -12.75 -6.68
CA GLN A 168 -14.99 -13.40 -5.96
C GLN A 168 -13.62 -12.84 -6.33
N LEU A 169 -13.51 -12.03 -7.39
CA LEU A 169 -12.25 -11.59 -7.97
C LEU A 169 -11.35 -10.88 -6.95
N LEU A 170 -11.89 -9.89 -6.23
CA LEU A 170 -11.14 -9.14 -5.20
C LEU A 170 -10.63 -10.06 -4.08
N ASN A 171 -11.45 -11.00 -3.62
CA ASN A 171 -11.09 -11.93 -2.56
C ASN A 171 -10.06 -12.96 -3.04
N SER A 172 -10.23 -13.50 -4.25
CA SER A 172 -9.27 -14.42 -4.90
C SER A 172 -7.90 -13.74 -5.05
N TYR A 173 -7.88 -12.49 -5.51
CA TYR A 173 -6.67 -11.69 -5.65
C TYR A 173 -5.99 -11.45 -4.29
N ASP A 174 -6.74 -10.93 -3.31
CA ASP A 174 -6.25 -10.65 -1.95
C ASP A 174 -5.67 -11.90 -1.28
N GLN A 175 -6.38 -13.03 -1.30
CA GLN A 175 -5.93 -14.27 -0.68
C GLN A 175 -4.66 -14.83 -1.31
N ARG A 176 -4.59 -14.84 -2.65
CA ARG A 176 -3.45 -15.43 -3.37
C ARG A 176 -2.19 -14.59 -3.19
N LEU A 177 -2.29 -13.28 -3.27
CA LEU A 177 -1.15 -12.40 -3.02
C LEU A 177 -0.73 -12.47 -1.55
N ARG A 178 -1.69 -12.45 -0.61
CA ARG A 178 -1.37 -12.58 0.82
C ARG A 178 -0.64 -13.88 1.11
N PHE A 179 -1.05 -14.99 0.50
CA PHE A 179 -0.35 -16.26 0.64
C PHE A 179 1.12 -16.16 0.23
N THR A 180 1.43 -15.50 -0.90
CA THR A 180 2.84 -15.31 -1.33
C THR A 180 3.67 -14.52 -0.32
N GLN A 181 3.07 -13.52 0.32
CA GLN A 181 3.74 -12.62 1.26
C GLN A 181 3.87 -13.23 2.66
N GLN A 182 2.89 -14.03 3.09
CA GLN A 182 2.85 -14.62 4.44
C GLN A 182 3.35 -16.07 4.49
N LEU A 183 3.77 -16.66 3.36
CA LEU A 183 4.52 -17.91 3.35
C LEU A 183 5.76 -17.76 4.23
N ASN A 184 5.72 -18.36 5.43
CA ASN A 184 6.93 -18.59 6.19
C ASN A 184 7.70 -19.67 5.44
N ALA A 185 8.91 -19.34 4.99
CA ALA A 185 9.80 -20.32 4.38
C ALA A 185 10.34 -21.26 5.48
N TYR A 186 9.49 -22.12 6.06
CA TYR A 186 9.92 -23.22 6.90
C TYR A 186 10.01 -24.48 6.05
N TYR A 187 11.16 -24.62 5.38
CA TYR A 187 11.88 -25.89 5.34
C TYR A 187 13.29 -25.61 5.85
N SER A 188 13.39 -25.43 7.16
CA SER A 188 14.63 -25.61 7.93
C SER A 188 14.25 -25.49 9.42
N GLU A 189 13.72 -26.60 9.96
CA GLU A 189 14.03 -27.00 11.33
C GLU A 189 15.42 -27.63 11.36
#